data_AF-A0A937VUJ2-F1
#
_entry.id   AF-A0A937VUJ2-F1
#
_cell.length_a   1.000
_cell.length_b   1.000
_cell.length_c   1.000
_cell.angle_alpha   90.00
_cell.angle_beta   90.00
_cell.angle_gamma   90.00
#
_symmetry.space_group_name_H-M   'P 1'
#
loop_
_entity.id
_entity.type
_entity.pdbx_description
1 polymer ?
#
loop_
_entity_poly.entity_id
_entity_poly.type
_entity_poly.pdbx_seq_one_letter_code
_entity_poly.pdbx_strand_id
1 'polypeptide(L)'
;TGKVLTSFGRYIGRATNNSAEYQAVVEALSFLEKNYLERKAAVVKINFYLDSTLVVNQLNGRFKIKDQKLKNLIIKVKALEEKIKGKIFYHFIPREKNRQADLLVNQTLNQKNF
;
A
#
# COMPACT_ATOMS: atom_id res chain seq x y z
N THR A 1 17.39 13.60 1.75
CA THR A 1 16.79 12.92 0.58
C THR A 1 16.61 11.46 0.90
N GLY A 2 15.44 10.87 0.61
CA GLY A 2 15.22 9.44 0.80
C GLY A 2 15.78 8.65 -0.38
N LYS A 3 16.40 7.49 -0.11
CA LYS A 3 16.77 6.52 -1.15
C LYS A 3 15.55 5.67 -1.48
N VAL A 4 15.17 5.59 -2.76
CA VAL A 4 14.17 4.62 -3.22
C VAL A 4 14.77 3.22 -3.03
N LEU A 5 14.15 2.42 -2.17
CA LEU A 5 14.60 1.07 -1.87
C LEU A 5 14.04 0.05 -2.87
N THR A 6 12.82 0.28 -3.35
CA THR A 6 12.17 -0.54 -4.38
C THR A 6 11.02 0.24 -5.03
N SER A 7 10.65 -0.16 -6.23
CA SER A 7 9.42 0.23 -6.91
C SER A 7 8.91 -0.98 -7.69
N PHE A 8 7.63 -1.29 -7.57
CA PHE A 8 7.01 -2.38 -8.32
C PHE A 8 5.54 -2.05 -8.58
N GLY A 9 5.03 -2.55 -9.70
CA GLY A 9 3.63 -2.47 -10.08
C GLY A 9 3.10 -3.86 -10.42
N ARG A 10 1.87 -4.15 -10.02
CA ARG A 10 1.20 -5.43 -10.34
C ARG A 10 -0.15 -5.17 -10.98
N TYR A 11 -0.40 -5.86 -12.09
CA TYR A 11 -1.75 -5.92 -12.65
C TYR A 11 -2.63 -6.86 -11.83
N ILE A 12 -3.73 -6.32 -11.29
CA ILE A 12 -4.64 -7.05 -10.38
C ILE A 12 -5.98 -7.42 -11.04
N GLY A 13 -6.10 -7.30 -12.36
CA GLY A 13 -7.35 -7.57 -13.07
C GLY A 13 -8.40 -6.48 -12.85
N ARG A 14 -9.68 -6.86 -12.88
CA ARG A 14 -10.82 -5.93 -12.68
C ARG A 14 -11.00 -5.66 -11.19
N ALA A 15 -10.52 -4.51 -10.73
CA ALA A 15 -10.63 -4.04 -9.36
C ALA A 15 -11.14 -2.59 -9.31
N THR A 16 -11.75 -2.19 -8.20
CA THR A 16 -12.04 -0.78 -7.93
C THR A 16 -10.77 -0.06 -7.51
N ASN A 17 -10.71 1.27 -7.66
CA ASN A 17 -9.54 2.05 -7.25
C ASN A 17 -9.17 1.79 -5.78
N ASN A 18 -10.16 1.78 -4.89
CA ASN A 18 -9.92 1.50 -3.46
C ASN A 18 -9.36 0.09 -3.22
N SER A 19 -9.84 -0.91 -3.97
CA SER A 19 -9.29 -2.26 -3.86
C SER A 19 -7.84 -2.33 -4.36
N ALA A 20 -7.48 -1.55 -5.38
CA ALA A 20 -6.11 -1.44 -5.86
C ALA A 20 -5.18 -0.80 -4.84
N GLU A 21 -5.61 0.31 -4.23
CA GLU A 21 -4.88 1.00 -3.16
C GLU A 21 -4.62 0.08 -1.95
N TYR A 22 -5.64 -0.63 -1.47
CA TYR A 22 -5.46 -1.61 -0.39
C TYR A 22 -4.48 -2.72 -0.77
N GLN A 23 -4.58 -3.23 -2.00
CA GLN A 23 -3.68 -4.27 -2.49
C GLN A 23 -2.23 -3.77 -2.56
N ALA A 24 -2.00 -2.53 -3.00
CA ALA A 24 -0.68 -1.91 -3.00
C ALA A 24 -0.09 -1.79 -1.58
N VAL A 25 -0.91 -1.40 -0.60
CA VAL A 25 -0.49 -1.37 0.82
C VAL A 25 -0.10 -2.77 1.30
N VAL A 26 -0.91 -3.79 1.03
CA VAL A 26 -0.63 -5.19 1.40
C VAL A 26 0.68 -5.68 0.79
N GLU A 27 0.94 -5.37 -0.48
CA GLU A 27 2.16 -5.80 -1.17
C GLU A 27 3.40 -5.10 -0.62
N ALA A 28 3.32 -3.79 -0.35
CA ALA A 28 4.40 -3.04 0.25
C ALA A 28 4.74 -3.56 1.66
N LEU A 29 3.74 -3.82 2.51
CA LEU A 29 3.94 -4.41 3.83
C LEU A 29 4.54 -5.83 3.74
N SER A 30 4.06 -6.64 2.80
CA SER A 30 4.59 -7.99 2.57
C SER A 30 6.05 -7.96 2.09
N PHE A 31 6.41 -7.00 1.25
CA PHE A 31 7.79 -6.80 0.82
C PHE A 31 8.69 -6.41 1.99
N LEU A 32 8.24 -5.51 2.86
CA LEU A 32 8.96 -5.11 4.06
C LEU A 32 9.17 -6.28 5.02
N GLU A 33 8.12 -7.09 5.25
CA GLU A 33 8.20 -8.27 6.09
C GLU A 33 9.29 -9.25 5.62
N LYS A 34 9.27 -9.61 4.34
CA LYS A 34 10.23 -10.56 3.76
C LYS A 34 11.66 -10.03 3.67
N ASN A 35 11.84 -8.75 3.31
CA ASN A 35 13.17 -8.26 2.92
C ASN A 35 13.91 -7.50 4.01
N TYR A 36 13.19 -6.88 4.96
CA TYR A 36 13.77 -5.98 5.94
C TYR A 36 13.69 -6.50 7.38
N LEU A 37 12.61 -7.21 7.73
CA LEU A 37 12.47 -7.77 9.08
C LEU A 37 13.30 -9.03 9.27
N GLU A 38 13.37 -9.92 8.26
CA GLU A 38 14.23 -11.11 8.31
C GLU A 38 15.70 -10.75 8.54
N ARG A 39 16.13 -9.56 8.08
CA ARG A 39 17.49 -9.05 8.25
C ARG A 39 17.76 -8.36 9.60
N LYS A 40 16.80 -8.40 10.54
CA LYS A 40 16.84 -7.68 11.83
C LYS A 40 17.15 -6.18 11.71
N ALA A 41 16.86 -5.56 10.56
CA ALA A 41 16.96 -4.11 10.44
C ALA A 41 15.79 -3.50 11.23
N ALA A 42 16.09 -2.65 12.21
CA ALA A 42 15.06 -1.99 13.01
C ALA A 42 14.29 -0.98 12.14
N VAL A 43 13.20 -1.43 11.51
CA VAL A 43 12.28 -0.52 10.82
C VAL A 43 11.48 0.22 11.89
N VAL A 44 11.94 1.41 12.28
CA VAL A 44 11.34 2.19 13.38
C VAL A 44 10.06 2.90 12.95
N LYS A 45 9.98 3.34 11.68
CA LYS A 45 8.87 4.15 11.18
C LYS A 45 8.64 3.91 9.68
N ILE A 46 7.39 3.67 9.30
CA ILE A 46 6.93 3.53 7.91
C ILE A 46 5.84 4.56 7.66
N ASN A 47 5.95 5.30 6.57
CA ASN A 47 4.91 6.23 6.12
C ASN A 47 4.38 5.77 4.77
N PHE A 48 3.09 5.49 4.71
CA PHE A 48 2.35 5.29 3.46
C PHE A 48 1.76 6.62 3.02
N TYR A 49 1.95 6.94 1.74
CA TYR A 49 1.35 8.10 1.10
C TYR A 49 0.42 7.57 0.01
N LEU A 50 -0.88 7.80 0.18
CA LEU A 50 -1.93 7.26 -0.68
C LEU A 50 -2.78 8.41 -1.22
N ASP A 51 -3.42 8.22 -2.36
CA ASP A 51 -4.29 9.24 -2.98
C ASP A 51 -5.79 9.00 -2.74
N SER A 52 -6.14 7.96 -1.99
CA SER A 52 -7.52 7.69 -1.57
C SER A 52 -7.76 8.11 -0.12
N THR A 53 -8.49 9.21 0.05
CA THR A 53 -8.94 9.69 1.37
C THR A 53 -9.78 8.65 2.10
N LEU A 54 -10.58 7.85 1.38
CA LEU A 54 -11.36 6.76 1.96
C LEU A 54 -10.44 5.70 2.57
N VAL A 55 -9.47 5.20 1.79
CA VAL A 55 -8.55 4.15 2.23
C VAL A 55 -7.70 4.63 3.41
N VAL A 56 -7.15 5.85 3.33
CA VAL A 56 -6.38 6.45 4.42
C VAL A 56 -7.19 6.53 5.71
N ASN A 57 -8.43 7.02 5.64
CA ASN A 57 -9.27 7.15 6.84
C ASN A 57 -9.72 5.79 7.40
N GLN A 58 -9.93 4.78 6.55
CA GLN A 58 -10.25 3.43 7.02
C GLN A 58 -9.05 2.74 7.68
N LEU A 59 -7.86 2.84 7.09
CA LEU A 59 -6.62 2.29 7.66
C LEU A 59 -6.26 2.94 9.00
N ASN A 60 -6.53 4.24 9.13
CA ASN A 60 -6.41 4.99 10.39
C ASN A 60 -7.58 4.75 11.37
N GLY A 61 -8.54 3.87 11.06
CA GLY A 61 -9.66 3.53 11.95
C GLY A 61 -10.73 4.63 12.09
N ARG A 62 -10.67 5.70 11.30
CA ARG A 62 -11.63 6.81 11.34
C ARG A 62 -12.94 6.46 10.67
N PHE A 63 -12.90 5.67 9.60
CA PHE A 63 -14.08 5.28 8.82
C PHE A 63 -14.35 3.77 8.90
N LYS A 64 -15.64 3.41 8.98
CA LYS A 64 -16.08 2.01 8.98
C LYS A 64 -15.95 1.39 7.60
N ILE A 65 -15.55 0.11 7.56
CA ILE A 65 -15.51 -0.69 6.33
C ILE A 65 -16.82 -1.49 6.22
N LYS A 66 -17.56 -1.24 5.14
CA LYS A 66 -18.80 -1.96 4.82
C LYS A 66 -18.58 -3.06 3.78
N ASP A 67 -17.69 -2.83 2.82
CA ASP A 67 -17.38 -3.77 1.74
C ASP A 67 -16.61 -5.00 2.26
N GLN A 68 -17.14 -6.19 2.01
CA GLN A 68 -16.57 -7.45 2.47
C GLN A 68 -15.21 -7.78 1.83
N LYS A 69 -14.97 -7.37 0.58
CA LYS A 69 -13.67 -7.55 -0.09
C LYS A 69 -12.60 -6.68 0.58
N LEU A 70 -12.95 -5.44 0.91
CA LEU A 70 -12.05 -4.54 1.64
C LEU A 70 -11.78 -5.02 3.07
N LYS A 71 -12.75 -5.67 3.73
CA LYS A 71 -12.51 -6.29 5.05
C LYS A 71 -11.41 -7.35 4.99
N ASN A 72 -11.39 -8.18 3.95
CA ASN A 72 -10.34 -9.20 3.82
C ASN A 72 -8.95 -8.56 3.63
N LEU A 73 -8.88 -7.43 2.94
CA LEU A 73 -7.62 -6.70 2.74
C LEU A 73 -7.15 -6.03 4.04
N ILE A 74 -8.04 -5.40 4.82
CA ILE A 74 -7.61 -4.79 6.09
C ILE A 74 -7.14 -5.82 7.11
N ILE A 75 -7.75 -7.02 7.15
CA ILE A 75 -7.28 -8.11 8.02
C ILE A 75 -5.84 -8.48 7.67
N LYS A 76 -5.52 -8.60 6.37
CA LYS A 76 -4.15 -8.84 5.91
C LYS A 76 -3.20 -7.71 6.27
N VAL A 77 -3.64 -6.46 6.12
CA VAL A 77 -2.85 -5.29 6.54
C VAL A 77 -2.53 -5.40 8.02
N LYS A 78 -3.53 -5.55 8.90
CA LYS A 78 -3.35 -5.62 10.35
C LYS A 78 -2.39 -6.75 10.77
N ALA A 79 -2.54 -7.94 10.18
CA ALA A 79 -1.63 -9.05 10.45
C ALA A 79 -0.18 -8.75 10.05
N LEU A 80 0.04 -8.00 8.97
CA LEU A 80 1.38 -7.55 8.57
C LEU A 80 1.92 -6.44 9.48
N GLU A 81 1.08 -5.50 9.91
CA GLU A 81 1.47 -4.45 10.86
C GLU A 81 2.00 -5.06 12.16
N GLU A 82 1.32 -6.09 12.69
CA GLU A 82 1.73 -6.81 13.90
C GLU A 82 3.10 -7.49 13.75
N LYS A 83 3.36 -8.11 12.58
CA LYS A 83 4.65 -8.75 12.28
C LYS A 83 5.79 -7.74 12.16
N ILE A 84 5.51 -6.58 11.55
CA ILE A 84 6.49 -5.52 11.32
C ILE A 84 6.98 -4.89 12.62
N LYS A 85 6.14 -4.83 13.67
CA LYS A 85 6.47 -4.24 14.99
C LYS A 85 7.01 -2.80 14.92
N GLY A 86 6.83 -2.11 13.79
CA GLY A 86 7.26 -0.74 13.54
C GLY A 86 6.10 0.25 13.60
N LYS A 87 6.39 1.55 13.71
CA LYS A 87 5.35 2.59 13.71
C LYS A 87 4.89 2.87 12.27
N ILE A 88 3.68 2.46 11.91
CA ILE A 88 3.11 2.65 10.57
C ILE A 88 2.12 3.83 10.59
N PHE A 89 2.24 4.71 9.59
CA PHE A 89 1.37 5.88 9.43
C PHE A 89 0.84 5.95 8.00
N TYR A 90 -0.44 6.28 7.84
CA TYR A 90 -1.09 6.46 6.55
C TYR A 90 -1.46 7.92 6.35
N HIS A 91 -0.95 8.51 5.26
CA HIS A 91 -1.12 9.91 4.92
C HIS A 91 -1.80 10.02 3.55
N PHE A 92 -2.72 10.97 3.44
CA PHE A 92 -3.26 11.35 2.15
C PHE A 92 -2.31 12.32 1.46
N ILE A 93 -2.08 12.11 0.16
CA ILE A 93 -1.46 13.08 -0.74
C ILE A 93 -2.36 13.30 -1.97
N PRO A 94 -2.47 14.53 -2.49
CA PRO A 94 -3.13 14.77 -3.76
C PRO A 94 -2.52 13.92 -4.88
N ARG A 95 -3.35 13.48 -5.83
CA ARG A 95 -2.91 12.62 -6.93
C ARG A 95 -1.78 13.25 -7.75
N GLU A 96 -1.77 14.58 -7.91
CA GLU A 96 -0.67 15.25 -8.61
C GLU A 96 0.69 15.10 -7.92
N LYS A 97 0.71 14.74 -6.63
CA LYS A 97 1.91 14.44 -5.84
C LYS A 97 2.23 12.94 -5.81
N ASN A 98 1.33 12.08 -6.29
CA ASN A 98 1.52 10.62 -6.39
C ASN A 98 1.98 10.17 -7.79
N ARG A 99 2.64 11.05 -8.54
CA ARG A 99 3.05 10.81 -9.94
C ARG A 99 3.87 9.54 -10.13
N GLN A 100 4.72 9.16 -9.17
CA GLN A 100 5.53 7.95 -9.32
C GLN A 100 4.68 6.67 -9.29
N ALA A 101 3.65 6.61 -8.43
CA ALA A 101 2.73 5.47 -8.40
C ALA A 101 1.88 5.42 -9.68
N ASP A 102 1.35 6.57 -10.12
CA ASP A 102 0.59 6.68 -11.36
C ASP A 102 1.43 6.26 -12.59
N LEU A 103 2.72 6.62 -12.63
CA LEU A 103 3.64 6.19 -13.69
C LEU A 103 3.83 4.67 -13.71
N LEU A 104 4.00 4.03 -12.55
CA LEU A 104 4.16 2.58 -12.46
C LEU A 104 2.88 1.84 -12.87
N VAL A 105 1.71 2.36 -12.49
CA VAL A 105 0.41 1.81 -12.92
C VAL A 105 0.28 1.88 -14.45
N ASN A 106 0.56 3.05 -15.04
CA ASN A 106 0.51 3.24 -16.49
C ASN A 106 1.50 2.35 -17.23
N GLN A 107 2.73 2.21 -16.72
CA GLN A 107 3.73 1.30 -17.29
C GLN A 107 3.27 -0.17 -17.24
N THR A 108 2.69 -0.59 -16.13
CA THR A 108 2.20 -1.97 -15.94
C THR A 108 1.01 -2.28 -16.85
N LEU A 109 0.11 -1.31 -17.07
CA LEU A 109 -1.02 -1.44 -17.98
C LEU A 109 -0.57 -1.46 -19.45
N ASN A 110 0.34 -0.57 -19.84
CA ASN A 110 0.83 -0.48 -21.22
C ASN A 110 1.69 -1.67 -21.65
N GLN A 111 2.37 -2.35 -20.72
CA GLN A 111 3.10 -3.59 -21.00
C GLN A 111 2.17 -4.79 -21.28
N LYS A 112 0.86 -4.65 -21.01
CA LYS A 112 -0.17 -5.63 -21.33
C LYS A 112 -1.19 -5.05 -22.32
N ASN A 113 -0.71 -4.57 -23.46
CA ASN A 113 -1.59 -4.41 -24.61
C ASN A 113 -1.99 -5.82 -25.09
N PHE A 114 -3.30 -6.07 -25.17
CA PHE A 114 -3.89 -7.15 -25.94
C PHE A 114 -3.71 -6.89 -27.43
#